data_AF-M1A4H3-F1
#
_entry.id   AF-M1A4H3-F1
#
_cell.length_a   1.000
_cell.length_b   1.000
_cell.length_c   1.000
_cell.angle_alpha   90.00
_cell.angle_beta   90.00
_cell.angle_gamma   90.00
#
_symmetry.space_group_name_H-M   'P 1'
#
loop_
_entity.id
_entity.type
_entity.pdbx_description
1 polymer ?
#
loop_
_entity_poly.entity_id
_entity_poly.type
_entity_poly.pdbx_seq_one_letter_code
_entity_poly.pdbx_strand_id
1 'polypeptide(L)'
;MSIEPFNRLVKLAARAFYDDITTKGDNQPKSGRSDNRGIAVVILDALTRRQWVREEDLAKDLKLHTKQLRRTLRFFEEEKLITRDHRKEGAKGAKVYNSAVAATVDILQNGKEGDDKIKMHTHSYCCLDYAQIYDVVRYRLHRMKKKLRDELDNKNTVQEYICPNCGKRFCLQYCC
;
A
#
# COMPACT_ATOMS: atom_id res chain seq x y z
N MET A 1 -25.03 7.01 0.62
CA MET A 1 -24.33 5.71 0.66
C MET A 1 -23.29 5.78 1.78
N SER A 2 -23.37 4.93 2.80
CA SER A 2 -22.39 4.92 3.90
C SER A 2 -21.06 4.32 3.40
N ILE A 3 -19.93 4.92 3.79
CA ILE A 3 -18.57 4.41 3.49
C ILE A 3 -18.17 3.26 4.43
N GLU A 4 -18.92 3.06 5.50
CA GLU A 4 -18.64 2.10 6.57
C GLU A 4 -18.50 0.64 6.08
N PRO A 5 -19.33 0.13 5.15
CA PRO A 5 -19.14 -1.21 4.58
C PRO A 5 -17.80 -1.35 3.86
N PHE A 6 -17.36 -0.32 3.15
CA PHE A 6 -16.07 -0.31 2.46
C PHE A 6 -14.90 -0.27 3.44
N ASN A 7 -15.01 0.53 4.50
CA ASN A 7 -14.02 0.53 5.59
C ASN A 7 -13.90 -0.86 6.23
N ARG A 8 -15.03 -1.53 6.46
CA ARG A 8 -15.04 -2.91 6.99
C ARG A 8 -14.37 -3.89 6.02
N LEU A 9 -14.63 -3.77 4.73
CA LEU A 9 -13.99 -4.59 3.69
C LEU A 9 -12.45 -4.42 3.73
N VAL A 10 -11.97 -3.19 3.73
CA VAL A 10 -10.53 -2.88 3.80
C VAL A 10 -9.90 -3.49 5.06
N LYS A 11 -10.55 -3.34 6.21
CA LYS A 11 -10.09 -3.89 7.49
C LYS A 11 -10.01 -5.42 7.51
N LEU A 12 -10.95 -6.10 6.87
CA LEU A 12 -10.94 -7.56 6.75
C LEU A 12 -9.86 -8.02 5.78
N ALA A 13 -9.77 -7.38 4.61
CA ALA A 13 -8.76 -7.69 3.59
C ALA A 13 -7.33 -7.45 4.11
N ALA A 14 -7.11 -6.36 4.84
CA ALA A 14 -5.85 -6.05 5.52
C ALA A 14 -5.37 -7.21 6.40
N ARG A 15 -6.23 -7.69 7.30
CA ARG A 15 -5.87 -8.80 8.21
C ARG A 15 -5.71 -10.14 7.49
N ALA A 16 -6.51 -10.39 6.46
CA ALA A 16 -6.49 -11.66 5.75
C ALA A 16 -5.31 -11.81 4.79
N PHE A 17 -4.90 -10.73 4.12
CA PHE A 17 -3.92 -10.80 3.03
C PHE A 17 -2.60 -10.09 3.33
N TYR A 18 -2.58 -9.20 4.33
CA TYR A 18 -1.49 -8.23 4.51
C TYR A 18 -0.93 -8.20 5.95
N ASP A 19 -1.20 -9.21 6.78
CA ASP A 19 -0.64 -9.31 8.14
C ASP A 19 0.88 -9.56 8.14
N ASP A 20 1.33 -10.42 7.24
CA ASP A 20 2.71 -10.94 7.20
C ASP A 20 3.54 -10.41 6.02
N ILE A 21 3.27 -9.20 5.53
CA ILE A 21 4.05 -8.66 4.39
C ILE A 21 5.52 -8.48 4.80
N THR A 22 6.38 -9.32 4.25
CA THR A 22 7.82 -9.12 4.27
C THR A 22 8.23 -8.33 3.05
N THR A 23 8.48 -7.03 3.18
CA THR A 23 9.03 -6.20 2.08
C THR A 23 10.53 -6.48 1.81
N LYS A 24 11.04 -7.69 2.12
CA LYS A 24 12.43 -8.11 1.85
C LYS A 24 12.41 -9.04 0.62
N GLY A 25 13.23 -8.76 -0.37
CA GLY A 25 13.50 -9.69 -1.48
C GLY A 25 14.21 -10.95 -0.94
N ASP A 26 13.98 -12.08 -1.62
CA ASP A 26 14.29 -13.45 -1.19
C ASP A 26 15.76 -13.77 -0.80
N ASN A 27 16.71 -12.84 -0.96
CA ASN A 27 18.16 -13.12 -0.86
C ASN A 27 18.88 -12.47 0.34
N GLN A 28 18.28 -12.45 1.54
CA GLN A 28 19.01 -12.03 2.75
C GLN A 28 18.85 -13.00 3.93
N PRO A 29 19.96 -13.52 4.50
CA PRO A 29 19.91 -14.32 5.72
C PRO A 29 19.35 -13.48 6.86
N LYS A 30 18.54 -14.14 7.71
CA LYS A 30 17.82 -13.53 8.83
C LYS A 30 18.80 -12.95 9.86
N SER A 31 19.22 -11.69 9.68
CA SER A 31 19.77 -10.89 10.77
C SER A 31 18.67 -9.99 11.35
N GLY A 32 18.56 -10.03 12.67
CA GLY A 32 17.97 -8.98 13.51
C GLY A 32 16.48 -8.72 13.35
N ARG A 33 15.70 -9.27 14.29
CA ARG A 33 14.45 -8.73 14.85
C ARG A 33 14.02 -7.36 14.29
N SER A 34 13.29 -7.36 13.18
CA SER A 34 12.43 -6.22 12.82
C SER A 34 11.02 -6.74 12.72
N ASP A 35 10.21 -6.45 13.73
CA ASP A 35 8.80 -6.82 13.84
C ASP A 35 7.96 -6.01 12.84
N ASN A 36 8.23 -6.16 11.53
CA ASN A 36 7.48 -5.48 10.48
C ASN A 36 6.08 -6.09 10.26
N ARG A 37 5.80 -7.19 10.98
CA ARG A 37 4.51 -7.88 11.00
C ARG A 37 3.42 -6.92 11.50
N GLY A 38 2.30 -6.88 10.80
CA GLY A 38 1.18 -6.01 11.15
C GLY A 38 1.34 -4.52 10.79
N ILE A 39 2.52 -4.03 10.38
CA ILE A 39 2.70 -2.62 9.97
C ILE A 39 1.75 -2.25 8.83
N ALA A 40 1.62 -3.14 7.84
CA ALA A 40 0.73 -2.96 6.71
C ALA A 40 -0.75 -2.84 7.15
N VAL A 41 -1.18 -3.69 8.09
CA VAL A 41 -2.53 -3.63 8.66
C VAL A 41 -2.76 -2.31 9.38
N VAL A 42 -1.78 -1.84 10.17
CA VAL A 42 -1.86 -0.56 10.90
C VAL A 42 -1.98 0.62 9.94
N ILE A 43 -1.21 0.65 8.85
CA ILE A 43 -1.28 1.72 7.85
C ILE A 43 -2.66 1.73 7.16
N LEU A 44 -3.15 0.57 6.72
CA LEU A 44 -4.47 0.48 6.08
C LEU A 44 -5.60 0.89 7.04
N ASP A 45 -5.56 0.46 8.30
CA ASP A 45 -6.57 0.85 9.31
C ASP A 45 -6.55 2.36 9.57
N ALA A 46 -5.37 2.98 9.62
CA ALA A 46 -5.25 4.43 9.75
C ALA A 46 -5.85 5.18 8.55
N LEU A 47 -5.59 4.69 7.33
CA LEU A 47 -6.13 5.28 6.10
C LEU A 47 -7.65 5.09 5.96
N THR A 48 -8.27 4.10 6.62
CA THR A 48 -9.76 4.02 6.65
C THR A 48 -10.42 5.16 7.44
N ARG A 49 -9.66 5.86 8.29
CA ARG A 49 -10.17 6.95 9.14
C ARG A 49 -9.91 8.34 8.57
N ARG A 50 -9.07 8.44 7.54
CA ARG A 50 -8.56 9.72 7.04
C ARG A 50 -8.47 9.71 5.52
N GLN A 51 -8.91 10.78 4.88
CA GLN A 51 -8.78 10.95 3.43
C GLN A 51 -7.58 11.86 3.11
N TRP A 52 -6.80 11.53 2.09
CA TRP A 52 -5.67 12.31 1.58
C TRP A 52 -4.70 12.79 2.67
N VAL A 53 -3.88 11.88 3.20
CA VAL A 53 -2.94 12.16 4.29
C VAL A 53 -1.53 12.38 3.72
N ARG A 54 -0.82 13.41 4.22
CA ARG A 54 0.61 13.58 3.95
C ARG A 54 1.39 12.39 4.51
N GLU A 55 2.26 11.80 3.70
CA GLU A 55 3.05 10.63 4.11
C GLU A 55 3.92 10.93 5.34
N GLU A 56 4.44 12.15 5.46
CA GLU A 56 5.26 12.57 6.60
C GLU A 56 4.46 12.63 7.90
N ASP A 57 3.22 13.13 7.85
CA ASP A 57 2.36 13.21 9.02
C ASP A 57 1.83 11.82 9.39
N LEU A 58 1.53 10.99 8.40
CA LEU A 58 1.18 9.58 8.63
C LEU A 58 2.31 8.82 9.33
N ALA A 59 3.57 9.06 8.94
CA ALA A 59 4.73 8.44 9.59
C ALA A 59 4.85 8.87 11.06
N LYS A 60 4.69 10.17 11.34
CA LYS A 60 4.75 10.73 12.70
C LYS A 60 3.65 10.16 13.58
N ASP A 61 2.41 10.12 13.09
CA ASP A 61 1.24 9.67 13.85
C ASP A 61 1.31 8.19 14.19
N LEU A 62 1.78 7.37 13.25
CA LEU A 62 1.97 5.93 13.45
C LEU A 62 3.30 5.60 14.15
N LYS A 63 4.13 6.61 14.43
CA LYS A 63 5.48 6.46 14.99
C LYS A 63 6.34 5.48 14.18
N LEU A 64 6.14 5.47 12.86
CA LEU A 64 6.86 4.61 11.93
C LEU A 64 8.04 5.35 11.32
N HIS A 65 9.12 4.63 11.08
CA HIS A 65 10.24 5.19 10.32
C HIS A 65 9.81 5.50 8.88
N THR A 66 10.08 6.71 8.37
CA THR A 66 9.61 7.17 7.05
C THR A 66 10.02 6.25 5.90
N LYS A 67 11.21 5.63 5.97
CA LYS A 67 11.66 4.65 4.97
C LYS A 67 10.83 3.36 4.98
N GLN A 68 10.36 2.91 6.15
CA GLN A 68 9.48 1.74 6.24
C GLN A 68 8.12 2.09 5.65
N LEU A 69 7.52 3.21 6.09
CA LEU A 69 6.24 3.67 5.55
C LEU A 69 6.27 3.80 4.03
N ARG A 70 7.28 4.48 3.47
CA ARG A 70 7.41 4.65 2.01
C ARG A 70 7.53 3.33 1.25
N ARG A 71 8.18 2.30 1.83
CA ARG A 71 8.25 0.96 1.20
C ARG A 71 6.88 0.31 1.18
N THR A 72 6.16 0.35 2.31
CA THR A 72 4.82 -0.23 2.41
C THR A 72 3.80 0.51 1.53
N LEU A 73 3.87 1.84 1.44
CA LEU A 73 3.01 2.62 0.55
C LEU A 73 3.27 2.33 -0.93
N ARG A 74 4.54 2.15 -1.35
CA ARG A 74 4.84 1.70 -2.73
C ARG A 74 4.24 0.32 -3.02
N PHE A 75 4.38 -0.61 -2.09
CA PHE A 75 3.76 -1.92 -2.22
C PHE A 75 2.23 -1.83 -2.36
N PHE A 76 1.56 -1.00 -1.56
CA PHE A 76 0.12 -0.79 -1.69
C PHE A 76 -0.30 -0.11 -2.99
N GLU A 77 0.54 0.78 -3.53
CA GLU A 77 0.32 1.42 -4.83
C GLU A 77 0.45 0.40 -5.98
N GLU A 78 1.44 -0.50 -5.92
CA GLU A 78 1.61 -1.62 -6.87
C GLU A 78 0.41 -2.58 -6.81
N GLU A 79 -0.07 -2.87 -5.60
CA GLU A 79 -1.24 -3.70 -5.33
C GLU A 79 -2.58 -3.00 -5.60
N LYS A 80 -2.57 -1.75 -6.09
CA LYS A 80 -3.77 -0.95 -6.40
C LYS A 80 -4.70 -0.72 -5.22
N LEU A 81 -4.16 -0.68 -4.01
CA LEU A 81 -4.94 -0.39 -2.79
C LEU A 81 -5.00 1.10 -2.49
N ILE A 82 -3.96 1.85 -2.87
CA ILE A 82 -3.89 3.28 -2.60
C ILE A 82 -3.58 4.08 -3.87
N THR A 83 -3.99 5.34 -3.85
CA THR A 83 -3.55 6.36 -4.79
C THR A 83 -2.54 7.27 -4.09
N ARG A 84 -1.47 7.64 -4.80
CA ARG A 84 -0.47 8.60 -4.32
C ARG A 84 -0.42 9.80 -5.26
N ASP A 85 -0.32 10.98 -4.67
CA ASP A 85 -0.22 12.25 -5.39
C ASP A 85 0.94 13.07 -4.83
N HIS A 86 1.71 13.70 -5.72
CA HIS A 86 2.89 14.50 -5.35
C HIS A 86 2.64 15.96 -5.70
N ARG A 87 2.47 16.79 -4.67
CA ARG A 87 2.19 18.21 -4.82
C ARG A 87 3.40 19.04 -4.46
N LYS A 88 3.75 19.99 -5.32
CA LYS A 88 4.73 21.03 -4.98
C LYS A 88 4.00 22.11 -4.20
N GLU A 89 4.24 22.18 -2.90
CA GLU A 89 3.73 23.27 -2.09
C GLU A 89 4.85 24.31 -1.92
N GLY A 90 4.54 25.56 -2.27
CA GLY A 90 5.34 26.69 -1.82
C GLY A 90 5.04 26.96 -0.35
N ALA A 91 5.97 27.53 0.40
CA ALA A 91 5.81 27.93 1.81
C ALA A 91 4.73 29.04 2.06
N LYS A 92 3.77 29.21 1.15
CA LYS A 92 2.69 30.20 1.19
C LYS A 92 1.43 29.58 1.80
N GLY A 93 1.52 29.20 3.06
CA GLY A 93 0.38 28.86 3.91
C GLY A 93 0.52 29.38 5.34
N ALA A 94 1.76 29.55 5.81
CA ALA A 94 2.07 30.07 7.14
C ALA A 94 2.49 31.55 7.17
N LYS A 95 2.58 32.23 6.02
CA LYS A 95 3.00 33.65 5.92
C LYS A 95 1.90 34.66 5.57
N VAL A 96 0.64 34.23 5.39
CA VAL A 96 -0.45 35.19 5.07
C VAL A 96 -0.90 35.98 6.30
N TYR A 97 -0.74 35.45 7.52
CA TYR A 97 -1.03 36.20 8.75
C TYR A 97 0.07 37.22 9.11
N ASN A 98 1.35 36.90 8.88
CA ASN A 98 2.45 37.77 9.31
C ASN A 98 2.80 38.89 8.31
N SER A 99 2.52 38.73 7.01
CA SER A 99 2.79 39.80 6.03
C SER A 99 1.82 40.98 6.14
N ALA A 100 0.61 40.79 6.67
CA ALA A 100 -0.33 41.87 6.92
C ALA A 100 0.07 42.74 8.14
N VAL A 101 0.81 42.16 9.10
CA VAL A 101 1.26 42.86 10.32
C VAL A 101 2.53 43.69 10.06
N ALA A 102 3.36 43.32 9.07
CA ALA A 102 4.57 44.06 8.72
C ALA A 102 4.31 45.30 7.84
N ALA A 103 3.09 45.46 7.29
CA ALA A 103 2.75 46.54 6.37
C ALA A 103 2.36 47.87 7.06
N THR A 104 2.34 47.94 8.40
CA THR A 104 1.97 49.14 9.15
C THR A 104 3.14 49.86 9.83
N VAL A 105 4.40 49.48 9.57
CA VAL A 105 5.58 50.15 10.15
C VAL A 105 6.57 50.54 9.05
N ASP A 106 6.30 51.72 8.50
CA ASP A 106 7.23 52.74 8.01
C ASP A 106 8.49 52.37 7.20
N ILE A 107 8.45 52.80 5.94
CA ILE A 107 9.32 53.83 5.34
C ILE A 107 10.77 53.84 5.86
N LEU A 108 11.69 53.26 5.08
CA LEU A 108 12.90 53.86 4.47
C LEU A 108 13.94 52.74 4.22
N GLN A 109 14.65 52.84 3.09
CA GLN A 109 15.89 52.15 2.71
C GLN A 109 15.79 50.98 1.71
N ASN A 110 16.02 51.35 0.45
CA ASN A 110 16.96 50.76 -0.51
C ASN A 110 17.37 49.28 -0.39
N GLY A 111 17.07 48.55 -1.47
CA GLY A 111 18.11 47.85 -2.25
C GLY A 111 18.63 46.53 -1.70
N LYS A 112 18.06 45.42 -2.18
CA LYS A 112 18.76 44.28 -2.80
C LYS A 112 17.71 43.24 -3.21
N GLU A 113 17.52 43.08 -4.52
CA GLU A 113 16.92 41.88 -5.12
C GLU A 113 17.72 40.66 -4.64
N GLY A 114 17.21 40.00 -3.61
CA GLY A 114 17.62 38.66 -3.22
C GLY A 114 16.77 37.68 -4.01
N ASP A 115 17.42 36.88 -4.86
CA ASP A 115 16.88 35.65 -5.43
C ASP A 115 16.57 34.68 -4.27
N ASP A 116 15.47 34.93 -3.56
CA ASP A 116 14.84 33.98 -2.67
C ASP A 116 14.27 32.89 -3.56
N LYS A 117 15.11 31.94 -3.95
CA LYS A 117 14.69 30.63 -4.44
C LYS A 117 13.80 30.02 -3.37
N ILE A 118 12.49 30.32 -3.44
CA ILE A 118 11.46 29.70 -2.63
C ILE A 118 11.61 28.21 -2.88
N LYS A 119 12.23 27.49 -1.92
CA LYS A 119 12.38 26.04 -1.97
C LYS A 119 10.98 25.46 -1.95
N MET A 120 10.45 25.16 -3.13
CA MET A 120 9.21 24.40 -3.28
C MET A 120 9.49 23.01 -2.74
N HIS A 121 8.86 22.67 -1.63
CA HIS A 121 8.95 21.33 -1.07
C HIS A 121 7.86 20.47 -1.72
N THR A 122 8.27 19.38 -2.35
CA THR A 122 7.33 18.39 -2.89
C THR A 122 6.84 17.51 -1.75
N HIS A 123 5.55 17.57 -1.44
CA HIS A 123 4.89 16.71 -0.47
C HIS A 123 4.15 15.57 -1.17
N SER A 124 4.28 14.37 -0.62
CA SER A 124 3.57 13.18 -1.06
C SER A 124 2.33 12.97 -0.20
N TYR A 125 1.20 12.75 -0.84
CA TYR A 125 -0.09 12.45 -0.22
C TYR A 125 -0.55 11.07 -0.63
N CYS A 126 -1.31 10.40 0.24
CA CYS A 126 -1.89 9.08 -0.05
C CYS A 126 -3.33 8.96 0.45
N CYS A 127 -4.14 8.17 -0.26
CA CYS A 127 -5.50 7.79 0.14
C CYS A 127 -5.85 6.39 -0.35
N LEU A 128 -6.89 5.78 0.24
CA LEU A 128 -7.45 4.51 -0.25
C LEU A 128 -8.20 4.72 -1.56
N ASP A 129 -8.02 3.79 -2.49
CA ASP A 129 -8.83 3.68 -3.71
C ASP A 129 -9.90 2.60 -3.54
N TYR A 130 -11.06 2.95 -3.01
CA TYR A 130 -12.10 1.96 -2.69
C TYR A 130 -12.62 1.18 -3.90
N ALA A 131 -12.61 1.79 -5.09
CA ALA A 131 -13.06 1.12 -6.31
C ALA A 131 -12.06 0.02 -6.70
N GLN A 132 -10.77 0.37 -6.77
CA GLN A 132 -9.72 -0.60 -7.09
C GLN A 132 -9.60 -1.68 -6.02
N ILE A 133 -9.67 -1.32 -4.72
CA ILE A 133 -9.63 -2.31 -3.63
C ILE A 133 -10.75 -3.34 -3.79
N TYR A 134 -11.96 -2.92 -4.13
CA TYR A 134 -13.07 -3.84 -4.34
C TYR A 134 -12.77 -4.85 -5.44
N ASP A 135 -12.26 -4.38 -6.59
CA ASP A 135 -11.91 -5.24 -7.71
C ASP A 135 -10.75 -6.19 -7.38
N VAL A 136 -9.72 -5.70 -6.69
CA VAL A 136 -8.57 -6.50 -6.22
C VAL A 136 -9.05 -7.61 -5.28
N VAL A 137 -9.85 -7.28 -4.26
CA VAL A 137 -10.34 -8.26 -3.28
C VAL A 137 -11.26 -9.28 -3.96
N ARG A 138 -12.17 -8.81 -4.82
CA ARG A 138 -13.06 -9.68 -5.61
C ARG A 138 -12.26 -10.66 -6.47
N TYR A 139 -11.23 -10.17 -7.15
CA TYR A 139 -10.37 -10.99 -8.00
C TYR A 139 -9.57 -12.02 -7.19
N ARG A 140 -8.97 -11.61 -6.05
CA ARG A 140 -8.24 -12.51 -5.15
C ARG A 140 -9.13 -13.66 -4.65
N LEU A 141 -10.33 -13.34 -4.17
CA LEU A 141 -11.29 -14.35 -3.72
C LEU A 141 -11.73 -15.29 -4.86
N HIS A 142 -11.97 -14.74 -6.06
CA HIS A 142 -12.29 -15.55 -7.22
C HIS A 142 -11.16 -16.53 -7.56
N ARG A 143 -9.91 -16.06 -7.57
CA ARG A 143 -8.74 -16.92 -7.84
C ARG A 143 -8.53 -17.98 -6.78
N MET A 144 -8.72 -17.65 -5.50
CA MET A 144 -8.67 -18.62 -4.40
C MET A 144 -9.73 -19.70 -4.57
N LYS A 145 -10.99 -19.31 -4.83
CA LYS A 145 -12.08 -20.26 -5.08
C LYS A 145 -11.79 -21.16 -6.28
N LYS A 146 -11.30 -20.58 -7.38
CA LYS A 146 -10.94 -21.33 -8.58
C LYS A 146 -9.83 -22.33 -8.29
N LYS A 147 -8.74 -21.91 -7.65
CA LYS A 147 -7.61 -22.79 -7.31
C LYS A 147 -8.04 -23.97 -6.45
N LEU A 148 -8.83 -23.73 -5.40
CA LEU A 148 -9.36 -24.80 -4.55
C LEU A 148 -10.28 -25.77 -5.31
N ARG A 149 -11.09 -25.24 -6.25
CA ARG A 149 -11.93 -26.06 -7.11
C ARG A 149 -11.10 -26.91 -8.07
N ASP A 150 -10.13 -26.31 -8.74
CA ASP A 150 -9.22 -27.01 -9.65
C ASP A 150 -8.44 -28.12 -8.90
N GLU A 151 -8.00 -27.87 -7.66
CA GLU A 151 -7.33 -28.87 -6.80
C GLU A 151 -8.27 -29.99 -6.32
N LEU A 152 -9.57 -29.73 -6.17
CA LEU A 152 -10.56 -30.74 -5.80
C LEU A 152 -10.96 -31.59 -7.01
N ASP A 153 -11.18 -30.94 -8.16
CA ASP A 153 -11.56 -31.58 -9.42
C ASP A 153 -10.40 -32.46 -9.95
N ASN A 154 -9.14 -32.05 -9.77
CA ASN A 154 -7.95 -32.84 -10.14
C ASN A 154 -7.75 -34.12 -9.30
N LYS A 155 -8.51 -34.33 -8.22
CA LYS A 155 -8.46 -35.57 -7.43
C LYS A 155 -9.37 -36.68 -7.96
N ASN A 156 -10.16 -36.40 -8.99
CA ASN A 156 -10.92 -37.42 -9.71
C ASN A 156 -10.41 -37.50 -11.16
N THR A 157 -10.14 -38.71 -11.66
CA THR A 157 -9.91 -39.09 -13.07
C THR A 157 -8.50 -39.08 -13.69
N VAL A 158 -7.42 -39.19 -12.92
CA VAL A 158 -6.24 -39.94 -13.41
C VAL A 158 -5.74 -40.83 -12.29
N GLN A 159 -6.18 -42.09 -12.28
CA GLN A 159 -5.40 -43.14 -11.66
C GLN A 159 -4.08 -43.21 -12.45
N GLU A 160 -3.06 -42.51 -12.00
CA GLU A 160 -1.70 -42.69 -12.50
C GLU A 160 -1.27 -44.10 -12.12
N TYR A 161 -1.33 -45.02 -13.07
CA TYR A 161 -0.81 -46.36 -12.84
C TYR A 161 0.71 -46.31 -13.01
N ILE A 162 1.42 -46.54 -11.92
CA ILE A 162 2.87 -46.72 -11.93
C ILE A 162 3.14 -48.21 -12.09
N CYS A 163 3.76 -48.61 -13.20
CA CYS A 163 4.11 -50.01 -13.39
C CYS A 163 5.18 -50.43 -12.35
N PRO A 164 4.91 -51.43 -11.48
CA PRO A 164 5.83 -51.83 -10.42
C PRO A 164 7.13 -52.45 -10.96
N ASN A 165 7.15 -52.89 -12.22
CA ASN A 165 8.30 -53.57 -12.81
C ASN A 165 9.26 -52.60 -13.55
N CYS A 166 8.81 -51.40 -13.94
CA CYS A 166 9.63 -50.46 -14.71
C CYS A 166 9.48 -48.98 -14.31
N GLY A 167 8.64 -48.66 -13.33
CA GLY A 167 8.48 -47.31 -12.77
C GLY A 167 7.81 -46.29 -13.70
N LYS A 168 7.41 -46.69 -14.91
CA LYS A 168 6.74 -45.80 -15.87
C LYS A 168 5.33 -45.48 -15.41
N ARG A 169 4.96 -44.19 -15.50
CA ARG A 169 3.62 -43.68 -15.15
C ARG A 169 2.75 -43.65 -16.39
N PHE A 170 1.55 -44.21 -16.29
CA PHE A 170 0.55 -44.21 -17.36
C PHE A 170 -0.71 -43.52 -16.88
N CYS A 171 -1.21 -42.56 -17.65
CA CYS A 171 -2.50 -41.94 -17.43
C CYS A 171 -3.58 -42.76 -18.15
N LEU A 172 -4.59 -43.26 -17.42
CA LEU A 172 -5.66 -44.13 -17.91
C LEU A 172 -6.69 -43.43 -18.83
N GLN A 173 -6.30 -42.49 -19.70
CA GLN A 173 -7.23 -41.68 -20.49
C GLN A 173 -7.43 -42.15 -21.94
N TYR A 174 -6.77 -43.22 -22.39
CA TYR A 174 -6.96 -43.76 -23.74
C TYR A 174 -6.95 -45.30 -23.74
N CYS A 175 -8.08 -45.89 -23.35
CA CYS A 175 -8.46 -47.28 -23.65
C CYS A 175 -9.98 -47.32 -23.89
N CYS A 176 -10.41 -46.75 -25.01
CA CYS A 176 -11.63 -47.13 -25.73
C CYS A 176 -11.22 -47.31 -27.19
#